data_AF-A0A956VYK5-F1
#
_entry.id   AF-A0A956VYK5-F1
#
_cell.length_a   1.000
_cell.length_b   1.000
_cell.length_c   1.000
_cell.angle_alpha   90.00
_cell.angle_beta   90.00
_cell.angle_gamma   90.00
#
_symmetry.space_group_name_H-M   'P 1'
#
loop_
_entity.id
_entity.type
_entity.pdbx_description
1 polymer ?
#
loop_
_entity_poly.entity_id
_entity_poly.type
_entity_poly.pdbx_seq_one_letter_code
_entity_poly.pdbx_strand_id
1 'polypeptide(L)' 'PEALADILLYHVVSGEVLAADVVGLNSATAANGDDISIEVVDGTVVLNGSANVVATDVMASNGVIHV' A
#
# COMPACT_ATOMS: atom_id res chain seq x y z
N PRO A 1 7.84 -20.17 9.41
CA PRO A 1 8.78 -19.06 9.14
C PRO A 1 8.54 -18.39 7.78
N GLU A 2 8.36 -19.17 6.71
CA GLU A 2 8.11 -18.67 5.35
C GLU A 2 6.82 -17.84 5.25
N ALA A 3 5.74 -18.29 5.88
CA ALA A 3 4.47 -17.57 5.88
C ALA A 3 4.56 -16.15 6.50
N LEU A 4 5.41 -15.95 7.51
CA LEU A 4 5.57 -14.60 8.10
C LEU A 4 6.33 -13.68 7.15
N ALA A 5 7.37 -14.18 6.48
CA ALA A 5 8.13 -13.39 5.52
C ALA A 5 7.24 -12.96 4.36
N ASP A 6 6.42 -13.88 3.83
CA ASP A 6 5.47 -13.62 2.76
C ASP A 6 4.44 -12.54 3.16
N ILE A 7 3.85 -12.64 4.35
CA ILE A 7 2.94 -11.61 4.89
C ILE A 7 3.61 -10.24 4.98
N LEU A 8 4.86 -10.18 5.46
CA LEU A 8 5.56 -8.89 5.57
C LEU A 8 5.87 -8.30 4.19
N LEU A 9 6.22 -9.14 3.22
CA LEU A 9 6.48 -8.70 1.84
C LEU A 9 5.20 -8.25 1.11
N TYR A 10 4.04 -8.80 1.48
CA TYR A 10 2.74 -8.31 0.99
C TYR A 10 2.45 -6.85 1.38
N HIS A 11 3.06 -6.35 2.47
CA HIS A 11 2.85 -4.97 2.94
C HIS A 11 3.88 -3.97 2.39
N VAL A 12 4.75 -4.40 1.47
CA VAL A 12 5.81 -3.56 0.92
C VAL A 12 5.62 -3.45 -0.59
N VAL A 13 5.53 -2.23 -1.11
CA VAL A 13 5.58 -1.93 -2.54
C VAL A 13 6.94 -1.33 -2.86
N SER A 14 7.56 -1.75 -3.97
CA SER A 14 8.86 -1.20 -4.38
C SER A 14 8.69 0.17 -5.00
N GLY A 15 9.34 1.18 -4.42
CA GLY A 15 9.32 2.56 -4.89
C GLY A 15 8.78 3.53 -3.84
N GLU A 16 8.93 4.82 -4.10
CA GLU A 16 8.34 5.87 -3.28
C GLU A 16 7.05 6.31 -3.96
N VAL A 17 5.91 5.99 -3.34
CA VAL A 17 4.58 6.34 -3.86
C VAL A 17 3.93 7.25 -2.82
N LEU A 18 3.71 8.52 -3.15
CA LEU A 18 3.01 9.45 -2.25
C LEU A 18 1.51 9.24 -2.37
N ALA A 19 0.74 9.69 -1.38
CA ALA A 19 -0.73 9.55 -1.43
C ALA A 19 -1.35 10.22 -2.65
N ALA A 20 -0.75 11.31 -3.14
CA ALA A 20 -1.15 11.98 -4.38
C ALA A 20 -0.97 11.11 -5.63
N ASP A 21 -0.01 10.18 -5.60
CA ASP A 21 0.20 9.20 -6.67
C ASP A 21 -0.72 7.99 -6.49
N VAL A 22 -0.96 7.56 -5.24
CA VAL A 22 -1.85 6.42 -4.90
C VAL A 22 -3.26 6.63 -5.44
N VAL A 23 -3.82 7.84 -5.34
CA VAL A 23 -5.18 8.13 -5.85
C VAL A 23 -5.34 7.99 -7.36
N GLY A 24 -4.23 7.98 -8.12
CA GLY A 24 -4.22 7.74 -9.56
C GLY A 24 -4.00 6.26 -9.94
N LEU A 25 -3.70 5.40 -8.97
CA LEU A 25 -3.43 3.99 -9.17
C LEU A 25 -4.70 3.17 -8.88
N ASN A 26 -4.92 2.14 -9.71
CA ASN A 26 -5.98 1.15 -9.49
C ASN A 26 -5.44 -0.13 -8.84
N SER A 27 -4.12 -0.35 -8.91
CA SER A 27 -3.45 -1.47 -8.29
C SER A 27 -1.96 -1.19 -8.08
N ALA A 28 -1.34 -1.93 -7.17
CA ALA A 28 0.10 -1.98 -6.97
C ALA A 28 0.56 -3.42 -6.73
N THR A 29 1.71 -3.80 -7.27
CA THR A 29 2.30 -5.12 -7.01
C THR A 29 3.18 -5.06 -5.76
N ALA A 30 2.89 -5.93 -4.79
CA ALA A 30 3.65 -6.07 -3.57
C ALA A 30 4.98 -6.81 -3.79
N ALA A 31 5.89 -6.71 -2.82
CA ALA A 31 7.22 -7.30 -2.91
C ALA A 31 7.21 -8.84 -2.89
N ASN A 32 6.10 -9.45 -2.44
CA ASN A 32 5.90 -10.90 -2.56
C ASN A 32 5.40 -11.33 -3.95
N GLY A 33 5.04 -10.38 -4.82
CA GLY A 33 4.56 -10.62 -6.18
C GLY A 33 3.04 -10.62 -6.33
N ASP A 34 2.28 -10.51 -5.23
CA ASP A 34 0.82 -10.39 -5.28
C ASP A 34 0.40 -8.95 -5.60
N ASP A 35 -0.77 -8.81 -6.23
CA ASP A 35 -1.35 -7.49 -6.50
C ASP A 35 -2.27 -7.03 -5.36
N ILE A 36 -2.17 -5.75 -5.03
CA ILE A 36 -3.04 -5.02 -4.12
C ILE A 36 -3.96 -4.14 -4.97
N SER A 37 -5.29 -4.32 -4.82
CA SER A 37 -6.27 -3.42 -5.43
C SER A 37 -6.33 -2.11 -4.65
N ILE A 38 -6.35 -0.98 -5.34
CA ILE A 38 -6.43 0.36 -4.75
C ILE A 38 -7.69 1.03 -5.26
N GLU A 39 -8.55 1.43 -4.35
CA GLU A 39 -9.80 2.13 -4.63
C GLU A 39 -9.89 3.39 -3.77
N VAL A 40 -10.53 4.44 -4.28
CA VAL A 40 -10.82 5.65 -3.50
C VAL A 40 -12.33 5.72 -3.30
N VAL A 41 -12.77 5.54 -2.06
CA VAL A 41 -14.18 5.56 -1.67
C VAL A 41 -14.38 6.73 -0.72
N ASP A 42 -15.25 7.67 -1.09
CA ASP A 42 -15.58 8.86 -0.29
C ASP A 42 -14.35 9.67 0.18
N GLY A 43 -13.30 9.72 -0.66
CA GLY A 43 -12.05 10.43 -0.37
C GLY A 43 -11.07 9.66 0.53
N THR A 44 -11.38 8.41 0.88
CA THR A 44 -10.50 7.50 1.62
C THR A 44 -9.94 6.43 0.69
N VAL A 45 -8.65 6.12 0.83
CA VAL A 45 -8.03 5.02 0.08
C VAL A 45 -8.40 3.69 0.75
N VAL A 46 -8.93 2.77 -0.05
CA VAL A 46 -9.33 1.42 0.34
C VAL A 46 -8.49 0.41 -0.44
N LEU A 47 -7.78 -0.44 0.28
CA LEU A 47 -6.99 -1.54 -0.27
C LEU A 47 -7.79 -2.84 -0.22
N ASN A 48 -7.83 -3.57 -1.33
CA ASN A 48 -8.53 -4.86 -1.47
C ASN A 48 -9.99 -4.85 -0.97
N GLY A 49 -10.68 -3.71 -1.10
CA GLY A 49 -12.07 -3.54 -0.68
C GLY A 49 -12.35 -3.67 0.82
N SER A 50 -11.32 -3.75 1.67
CA SER A 50 -11.50 -4.03 3.11
C SER A 50 -10.52 -3.32 4.05
N ALA A 51 -9.32 -2.98 3.59
CA ALA A 51 -8.33 -2.25 4.39
C ALA A 51 -8.41 -0.75 4.09
N ASN A 52 -8.66 0.07 5.12
CA ASN A 52 -8.79 1.51 4.96
C ASN A 52 -7.49 2.19 5.40
N VAL A 53 -6.99 3.12 4.57
CA VAL A 53 -5.86 3.97 4.93
C VAL A 53 -6.38 5.13 5.80
N VAL A 54 -5.96 5.15 7.05
CA VAL A 54 -6.28 6.15 8.08
C VAL A 54 -5.24 7.27 8.20
N ALA A 55 -3.99 7.03 7.79
CA ALA A 55 -2.90 8.00 7.80
C ALA A 55 -2.04 7.84 6.55
N THR A 56 -1.68 8.96 5.93
CA THR A 56 -0.89 8.99 4.69
C THR A 56 0.39 9.80 4.88
N ASP A 57 1.35 9.58 3.98
CA ASP A 57 2.57 10.41 3.84
C ASP A 57 3.44 10.49 5.10
N VAL A 58 3.50 9.39 5.86
CA VAL A 58 4.43 9.27 6.98
C VAL A 58 5.84 9.03 6.41
N MET A 59 6.62 10.11 6.32
CA MET A 59 7.98 10.06 5.80
C MET A 59 8.91 9.25 6.73
N ALA A 60 9.56 8.23 6.17
CA ALA A 60 10.63 7.49 6.78
C ALA A 60 11.94 7.73 6.01
N SER A 61 13.08 7.42 6.63
CA SER A 61 14.39 7.61 5.98
C SER A 61 14.60 6.73 4.74
N ASN A 62 13.74 5.75 4.51
CA ASN A 62 13.84 4.73 3.47
C ASN A 62 12.54 4.55 2.66
N GLY A 63 11.60 5.50 2.75
CA GLY A 63 10.35 5.44 2.00
C GLY A 63 9.22 6.19 2.69
N VAL A 64 7.98 5.85 2.31
CA VAL A 64 6.75 6.47 2.82
C VAL A 64 5.86 5.38 3.37
N ILE A 65 5.19 5.65 4.49
CA ILE A 65 4.24 4.74 5.13
C ILE A 65 2.82 5.33 5.02
N HIS A 66 1.89 4.46 4.64
CA HIS A 66 0.45 4.68 4.69
C HIS A 66 -0.13 3.63 5.65
N VAL A 67 -0.89 4.06 6.65
CA VAL A 67 -1.51 3.21 7.69
C VAL A 67 -3.00 3.26 7.51
#